data_AF-I6Z5Y7-F1
#
_entry.id   AF-I6Z5Y7-F1
#
_cell.length_a   1.000
_cell.length_b   1.000
_cell.length_c   1.000
_cell.angle_alpha   90.00
_cell.angle_beta   90.00
_cell.angle_gamma   90.00
#
_symmetry.space_group_name_H-M   'P 1'
#
loop_
_entity.id
_entity.type
_entity.pdbx_description
1 polymer ?
#
loop_
_entity_poly.entity_id
_entity_poly.type
_entity_poly.pdbx_seq_one_letter_code
_entity_poly.pdbx_strand_id
1 'polypeptide(L)'
;MLALKLLFIPIGGSIVALSGVSSFSSLDWDLPNTWRASSKSNFPLFTCKHIDTRTEKSQWIESELLVTLKFKNDGDRHNLKDDVQLELQGIGSVISSWGTQIKHNFKSREENLHEGGVGTGDESRYVLTIFTTSNKTRLSELGGGHDSYVYGDEIDCNKTLFAFSRPDTTQTEQHLKNVKFFLSNCANNKTSGRLECQIKIESNKGLEWRQEFKPIVIS
;
A
#
# COMPACT_ATOMS: atom_id res chain seq x y z
N MET A 1 -56.57 45.16 -36.11
CA MET A 1 -55.51 45.95 -35.44
C MET A 1 -55.71 45.85 -33.94
N LEU A 2 -54.89 45.05 -33.25
CA LEU A 2 -54.52 45.27 -31.85
C LEU A 2 -53.23 44.47 -31.61
N ALA A 3 -52.18 45.20 -31.26
CA ALA A 3 -50.80 44.75 -31.26
C ALA A 3 -50.44 44.09 -29.94
N LEU A 4 -49.97 42.84 -29.99
CA LEU A 4 -49.31 42.18 -28.86
C LEU A 4 -47.80 42.48 -28.95
N LYS A 5 -47.33 43.42 -28.13
CA LYS A 5 -45.91 43.69 -27.92
C LYS A 5 -45.32 42.60 -27.02
N LEU A 6 -44.59 41.65 -27.61
CA LEU A 6 -43.69 40.75 -26.88
C LEU A 6 -42.28 41.35 -26.87
N LEU A 7 -41.85 41.80 -25.70
CA LEU A 7 -40.46 42.19 -25.40
C LEU A 7 -39.62 40.92 -25.25
N PHE A 8 -38.82 40.59 -26.26
CA PHE A 8 -37.69 39.68 -26.11
C PHE A 8 -36.51 40.46 -25.53
N ILE A 9 -36.05 40.07 -24.35
CA ILE A 9 -34.80 40.52 -23.75
C ILE A 9 -33.69 39.59 -24.25
N PRO A 10 -32.80 39.99 -25.17
CA PRO A 10 -31.56 39.27 -25.38
C PRO A 10 -30.63 39.58 -24.21
N ILE A 11 -30.41 38.59 -23.34
CA ILE A 11 -29.34 38.62 -22.35
C ILE A 11 -28.03 38.49 -23.13
N GLY A 12 -27.53 39.63 -23.59
CA GLY A 12 -26.24 39.76 -24.24
C GLY A 12 -25.14 39.97 -23.22
N GLY A 13 -24.12 39.11 -23.30
CA GLY A 13 -22.72 39.53 -23.17
C GLY A 13 -22.09 39.38 -21.80
N SER A 14 -21.35 38.28 -21.61
CA SER A 14 -19.95 38.30 -21.16
C SER A 14 -19.34 36.90 -21.32
N ILE A 15 -18.76 36.66 -22.50
CA ILE A 15 -17.81 35.59 -22.75
C ILE A 15 -16.43 36.18 -22.45
N VAL A 16 -15.80 35.84 -21.33
CA VAL A 16 -14.32 35.78 -21.23
C VAL A 16 -13.91 34.75 -20.17
N ALA A 17 -13.33 33.67 -20.68
CA ALA A 17 -12.31 32.81 -20.11
C ALA A 17 -11.97 32.93 -18.61
N LEU A 18 -12.18 31.83 -17.90
CA LEU A 18 -11.19 31.33 -16.95
C LEU A 18 -10.97 29.84 -17.23
N SER A 19 -9.76 29.55 -17.74
CA SER A 19 -8.99 28.32 -17.56
C SER A 19 -9.81 27.03 -17.51
N GLY A 20 -9.90 26.29 -18.62
CA GLY A 20 -8.75 25.51 -19.01
C GLY A 20 -8.46 24.44 -17.97
N VAL A 21 -9.41 23.54 -17.70
CA VAL A 21 -9.11 22.22 -17.15
C VAL A 21 -8.39 21.43 -18.23
N SER A 22 -7.13 21.78 -18.48
CA SER A 22 -6.23 20.91 -19.22
C SER A 22 -6.01 19.65 -18.40
N SER A 23 -6.60 18.57 -18.91
CA SER A 23 -6.03 17.24 -18.91
C SER A 23 -6.18 16.41 -17.63
N PHE A 24 -7.43 16.02 -17.30
CA PHE A 24 -7.70 14.68 -16.75
C PHE A 24 -7.68 13.62 -17.86
N SER A 25 -6.66 13.68 -18.72
CA SER A 25 -6.44 12.74 -19.82
C SER A 25 -5.12 12.03 -19.64
N SER A 26 -4.78 11.61 -18.42
CA SER A 26 -3.98 10.38 -18.29
C SER A 26 -4.95 9.22 -18.47
N LEU A 27 -5.20 8.93 -19.74
CA LEU A 27 -5.78 7.69 -20.25
C LEU A 27 -5.64 6.52 -19.25
N ASP A 28 -6.78 6.01 -18.76
CA ASP A 28 -6.99 4.80 -17.92
C ASP A 28 -6.58 3.49 -18.65
N TRP A 29 -5.64 3.56 -19.59
CA TRP A 29 -5.15 2.43 -20.37
C TRP A 29 -3.97 1.73 -19.71
N ASP A 30 -3.64 2.09 -18.47
CA ASP A 30 -2.61 1.37 -17.75
C ASP A 30 -3.05 -0.06 -17.51
N LEU A 31 -2.12 -0.98 -17.74
CA LEU A 31 -2.35 -2.37 -17.39
C LEU A 31 -2.69 -2.46 -15.89
N PRO A 32 -3.53 -3.43 -15.48
CA PRO A 32 -3.77 -3.67 -14.07
C PRO A 32 -2.42 -3.86 -13.34
N ASN A 33 -2.31 -3.32 -12.13
CA ASN A 33 -1.10 -3.40 -11.29
C ASN A 33 0.11 -2.59 -11.79
N THR A 34 -0.12 -1.55 -12.58
CA THR A 34 0.94 -0.63 -13.04
C THR A 34 1.21 0.49 -12.03
N TRP A 35 2.48 0.70 -11.71
CA TRP A 35 2.97 1.84 -10.93
C TRP A 35 3.72 2.84 -11.80
N ARG A 36 3.18 4.04 -11.95
CA ARG A 36 3.88 5.20 -12.54
C ARG A 36 4.77 5.86 -11.50
N ALA A 37 6.05 5.50 -11.49
CA ALA A 37 7.01 6.01 -10.50
C ALA A 37 7.23 7.53 -10.60
N SER A 38 7.07 8.10 -11.79
CA SER A 38 7.22 9.55 -12.03
C SER A 38 6.11 10.40 -11.42
N SER A 39 4.90 9.86 -11.24
CA SER A 39 3.73 10.60 -10.74
C SER A 39 3.29 10.21 -9.33
N LYS A 40 3.64 9.01 -8.86
CA LYS A 40 3.28 8.51 -7.52
C LYS A 40 4.52 8.00 -6.81
N SER A 41 4.78 8.53 -5.61
CA SER A 41 5.91 8.10 -4.79
C SER A 41 5.77 6.68 -4.24
N ASN A 42 4.53 6.22 -4.09
CA ASN A 42 4.20 4.95 -3.45
C ASN A 42 3.19 4.18 -4.31
N PHE A 43 3.24 2.85 -4.24
CA PHE A 43 2.32 1.95 -4.92
C PHE A 43 1.49 1.15 -3.90
N PRO A 44 0.17 1.41 -3.80
CA PRO A 44 -0.67 0.73 -2.82
C PRO A 44 -0.85 -0.74 -3.18
N LEU A 45 -0.66 -1.61 -2.19
CA LEU A 45 -0.83 -3.06 -2.33
C LEU A 45 -2.16 -3.51 -1.73
N PHE A 46 -2.23 -3.46 -0.41
CA PHE A 46 -3.38 -3.94 0.38
C PHE A 46 -3.50 -3.18 1.69
N THR A 47 -4.64 -3.32 2.34
CA THR A 47 -4.93 -2.71 3.62
C THR A 47 -5.17 -3.81 4.63
N CYS A 48 -4.52 -3.73 5.78
CA CYS A 48 -4.77 -4.61 6.91
C CYS A 48 -5.53 -3.86 7.99
N LYS A 49 -6.50 -4.52 8.60
CA LYS A 49 -7.37 -3.93 9.61
C LYS A 49 -7.51 -4.86 10.80
N HIS A 50 -7.68 -4.26 11.96
CA HIS A 50 -8.01 -4.98 13.16
C HIS A 50 -8.99 -4.18 13.99
N ILE A 51 -10.03 -4.86 14.45
CA ILE A 51 -11.07 -4.31 15.29
C ILE A 51 -11.25 -5.30 16.42
N ASP A 52 -10.65 -5.03 17.56
CA ASP A 52 -10.91 -5.80 18.78
C ASP A 52 -11.80 -4.98 19.71
N THR A 53 -13.02 -5.51 19.89
CA THR A 53 -14.06 -4.92 20.75
C THR A 53 -14.32 -5.76 22.00
N ARG A 54 -13.41 -6.68 22.38
CA ARG A 54 -13.58 -7.55 23.56
C ARG A 54 -14.13 -6.78 24.76
N THR A 55 -15.34 -7.16 25.14
CA THR A 55 -16.27 -6.47 26.04
C THR A 55 -15.91 -6.58 27.53
N GLU A 56 -14.68 -6.93 27.87
CA GLU A 56 -14.22 -7.06 29.26
C GLU A 56 -13.34 -5.87 29.67
N LYS A 57 -13.92 -4.66 29.59
CA LYS A 57 -13.54 -3.42 30.32
C LYS A 57 -12.07 -3.00 30.37
N SER A 58 -11.15 -3.61 29.64
CA SER A 58 -9.72 -3.42 29.85
C SER A 58 -8.99 -2.96 28.60
N GLN A 59 -9.27 -3.45 27.40
CA GLN A 59 -8.58 -2.94 26.20
C GLN A 59 -9.42 -3.09 24.93
N TRP A 60 -9.38 -2.08 24.06
CA TRP A 60 -9.90 -2.17 22.70
C TRP A 60 -8.96 -1.44 21.75
N ILE A 61 -8.92 -1.91 20.50
CA ILE A 61 -8.09 -1.35 19.44
C ILE A 61 -8.85 -1.38 18.12
N GLU A 62 -8.85 -0.25 17.43
CA GLU A 62 -9.25 -0.13 16.04
C GLU A 62 -8.05 0.40 15.26
N SER A 63 -7.57 -0.39 14.31
CA SER A 63 -6.41 -0.06 13.52
C SER A 63 -6.64 -0.34 12.04
N GLU A 64 -6.01 0.48 11.22
CA GLU A 64 -5.92 0.31 9.78
C GLU A 64 -4.50 0.63 9.34
N LEU A 65 -3.93 -0.21 8.49
CA LEU A 65 -2.59 -0.05 7.93
C LEU A 65 -2.64 -0.29 6.42
N LEU A 66 -2.44 0.77 5.64
CA LEU A 66 -2.25 0.68 4.20
C LEU A 66 -0.80 0.31 3.91
N VAL A 67 -0.59 -0.88 3.35
CA VAL A 67 0.73 -1.36 2.92
C VAL A 67 0.99 -0.93 1.48
N THR A 68 2.13 -0.29 1.27
CA THR A 68 2.56 0.23 -0.03
C THR A 68 3.99 -0.20 -0.33
N LEU A 69 4.36 -0.24 -1.61
CA LEU A 69 5.76 -0.25 -2.03
C LEU A 69 6.24 1.19 -2.24
N LYS A 70 7.48 1.45 -1.83
CA LYS A 70 8.17 2.71 -2.06
C LYS A 70 9.60 2.45 -2.50
N PHE A 71 10.17 3.35 -3.29
CA PHE A 71 11.61 3.36 -3.55
C PHE A 71 12.38 3.64 -2.27
N LYS A 72 13.41 2.84 -1.99
CA LYS A 72 14.24 3.06 -0.80
C LYS A 72 15.01 4.39 -0.87
N ASN A 73 15.46 4.79 -2.07
CA ASN A 73 15.96 6.13 -2.31
C ASN A 73 14.99 6.87 -3.25
N ASP A 74 14.47 8.02 -2.80
CA ASP A 74 13.47 8.76 -3.57
C ASP A 74 13.95 9.20 -4.96
N GLY A 75 15.26 9.43 -5.14
CA GLY A 75 15.85 9.80 -6.44
C GLY A 75 15.75 8.71 -7.51
N ASP A 76 15.63 7.44 -7.10
CA ASP A 76 15.60 6.30 -8.04
C ASP A 76 14.30 6.28 -8.88
N ARG A 77 13.24 6.97 -8.45
CA ARG A 77 11.94 7.04 -9.18
C ARG A 77 12.05 7.63 -10.58
N HIS A 78 13.09 8.44 -10.84
CA HIS A 78 13.31 9.13 -12.12
C HIS A 78 14.31 8.40 -13.02
N ASN A 79 14.98 7.37 -12.51
CA ASN A 79 16.02 6.63 -13.22
C ASN A 79 15.88 5.14 -12.95
N LEU A 80 14.79 4.56 -13.46
CA LEU A 80 14.52 3.14 -13.28
C LEU A 80 15.60 2.31 -13.97
N LYS A 81 16.18 1.37 -13.22
CA LYS A 81 17.19 0.42 -13.69
C LYS A 81 17.08 -0.84 -12.83
N ASP A 82 17.68 -1.92 -13.32
CA ASP A 82 17.75 -3.16 -12.55
C ASP A 82 18.44 -2.92 -11.20
N ASP A 83 18.09 -3.76 -10.21
CA ASP A 83 18.63 -3.76 -8.85
C ASP A 83 18.31 -2.53 -7.98
N VAL A 84 17.52 -1.57 -8.49
CA VAL A 84 16.94 -0.49 -7.66
C VAL A 84 16.08 -1.11 -6.56
N GLN A 85 16.39 -0.78 -5.31
CA GLN A 85 15.72 -1.34 -4.15
C GLN A 85 14.39 -0.64 -3.85
N LEU A 86 13.41 -1.44 -3.49
CA LEU A 86 12.13 -1.02 -2.95
C LEU A 86 11.99 -1.56 -1.53
N GLU A 87 11.09 -0.96 -0.77
CA GLU A 87 10.71 -1.43 0.56
C GLU A 87 9.19 -1.33 0.76
N LEU A 88 8.68 -2.16 1.67
CA LEU A 88 7.31 -2.07 2.14
C LEU A 88 7.19 -0.99 3.21
N GLN A 89 6.28 -0.06 2.97
CA GLN A 89 5.93 0.99 3.90
C GLN A 89 4.46 0.82 4.33
N GLY A 90 4.21 0.96 5.63
CA GLY A 90 2.86 1.07 6.19
C GLY A 90 2.48 2.53 6.39
N ILE A 91 1.26 2.92 6.01
CA ILE A 91 0.65 4.20 6.38
C ILE A 91 -0.62 3.86 7.13
N GLY A 92 -0.63 4.13 8.43
CA GLY A 92 -1.68 3.60 9.29
C GLY A 92 -2.28 4.59 10.27
N SER A 93 -3.48 4.26 10.71
CA SER A 93 -4.21 4.97 11.77
C SER A 93 -4.56 3.98 12.86
N VAL A 94 -4.44 4.43 14.11
CA VAL A 94 -4.75 3.63 15.29
C VAL A 94 -5.50 4.48 16.27
N ILE A 95 -6.54 3.89 16.82
CA ILE A 95 -7.09 4.31 18.10
C ILE A 95 -7.14 3.08 19.03
N SER A 96 -6.53 3.21 20.20
CA SER A 96 -6.54 2.16 21.21
C SER A 96 -6.71 2.73 22.60
N SER A 97 -7.30 1.94 23.49
CA SER A 97 -7.48 2.34 24.89
C SER A 97 -7.18 1.20 25.85
N TRP A 98 -6.80 1.58 27.07
CA TRP A 98 -6.80 0.71 28.23
C TRP A 98 -7.74 1.28 29.29
N GLY A 99 -8.85 0.59 29.54
CA GLY A 99 -9.90 1.05 30.44
C GLY A 99 -10.54 2.35 29.92
N THR A 100 -10.31 3.46 30.62
CA THR A 100 -10.78 4.79 30.21
C THR A 100 -9.70 5.64 29.53
N GLN A 101 -8.45 5.16 29.50
CA GLN A 101 -7.32 5.93 28.96
C GLN A 101 -7.05 5.56 27.51
N ILE A 102 -7.06 6.55 26.62
CA ILE A 102 -6.57 6.39 25.24
C ILE A 102 -5.04 6.23 25.30
N LYS A 103 -4.53 5.14 24.72
CA LYS A 103 -3.09 4.85 24.64
C LYS A 103 -2.49 5.33 23.33
N HIS A 104 -3.15 5.01 22.22
CA HIS A 104 -2.77 5.49 20.90
C HIS A 104 -3.95 6.19 20.25
N ASN A 105 -3.67 7.33 19.61
CA ASN A 105 -4.62 8.05 18.76
C ASN A 105 -3.81 8.86 17.76
N PHE A 106 -3.53 8.24 16.62
CA PHE A 106 -2.87 8.93 15.52
C PHE A 106 -3.52 8.52 14.20
N LYS A 107 -3.42 9.43 13.24
CA LYS A 107 -3.86 9.24 11.87
C LYS A 107 -2.67 9.38 10.95
N SER A 108 -2.56 8.48 9.97
CA SER A 108 -1.56 8.57 8.90
C SER A 108 -0.10 8.57 9.38
N ARG A 109 0.24 7.70 10.35
CA ARG A 109 1.64 7.45 10.73
C ARG A 109 2.31 6.53 9.72
N GLU A 110 3.51 6.90 9.29
CA GLU A 110 4.35 6.09 8.44
C GLU A 110 5.18 5.09 9.27
N GLU A 111 5.29 3.86 8.79
CA GLU A 111 6.06 2.77 9.41
C GLU A 111 6.90 2.08 8.34
N ASN A 112 8.18 1.84 8.62
CA ASN A 112 9.00 0.97 7.78
C ASN A 112 8.77 -0.49 8.20
N LEU A 113 8.15 -1.29 7.34
CA LEU A 113 7.79 -2.67 7.69
C LEU A 113 8.99 -3.62 7.71
N HIS A 114 10.16 -3.16 7.25
CA HIS A 114 11.42 -3.91 7.28
C HIS A 114 12.27 -3.58 8.52
N GLU A 115 11.83 -2.64 9.37
CA GLU A 115 12.56 -2.24 10.56
C GLU A 115 12.64 -3.40 11.59
N GLY A 116 13.78 -3.49 12.28
CA GLY A 116 13.98 -4.44 13.37
C GLY A 116 13.17 -4.06 14.61
N GLY A 117 12.76 -5.05 15.40
CA GLY A 117 12.14 -4.80 16.70
C GLY A 117 13.14 -4.26 17.72
N VAL A 118 12.68 -3.40 18.63
CA VAL A 118 13.52 -2.91 19.73
C VAL A 118 13.75 -4.05 20.72
N GLY A 119 15.00 -4.49 20.86
CA GLY A 119 15.39 -5.52 21.83
C GLY A 119 15.14 -6.97 21.39
N THR A 120 14.66 -7.20 20.17
CA THR A 120 14.36 -8.55 19.64
C THR A 120 15.52 -9.14 18.82
N GLY A 121 16.75 -8.66 19.01
CA GLY A 121 17.90 -9.11 18.23
C GLY A 121 17.72 -8.82 16.73
N ASP A 122 17.91 -9.85 15.89
CA ASP A 122 17.84 -9.72 14.43
C ASP A 122 16.43 -9.84 13.85
N GLU A 123 15.39 -9.99 14.69
CA GLU A 123 14.01 -10.18 14.26
C GLU A 123 13.33 -8.86 13.80
N SER A 124 12.52 -8.95 12.74
CA SER A 124 11.70 -7.82 12.27
C SER A 124 10.56 -7.50 13.23
N ARG A 125 10.16 -6.23 13.33
CA ARG A 125 8.93 -5.87 14.04
C ARG A 125 7.68 -6.47 13.39
N TYR A 126 7.69 -6.68 12.07
CA TYR A 126 6.53 -7.18 11.33
C TYR A 126 6.77 -8.56 10.72
N VAL A 127 5.76 -9.43 10.81
CA VAL A 127 5.73 -10.76 10.20
C VAL A 127 4.51 -10.87 9.29
N LEU A 128 4.73 -11.30 8.05
CA LEU A 128 3.68 -11.62 7.10
C LEU A 128 3.33 -13.10 7.21
N THR A 129 2.06 -13.41 7.47
CA THR A 129 1.55 -14.78 7.55
C THR A 129 0.56 -15.02 6.42
N ILE A 130 0.73 -16.12 5.69
CA ILE A 130 -0.21 -16.55 4.65
C ILE A 130 -0.77 -17.91 5.05
N PHE A 131 -2.09 -17.97 5.24
CA PHE A 131 -2.80 -19.19 5.61
C PHE A 131 -3.16 -19.98 4.35
N THR A 132 -2.56 -21.16 4.18
CA THR A 132 -2.71 -22.02 2.99
C THR A 132 -4.16 -22.44 2.76
N THR A 133 -4.89 -22.76 3.83
CA THR A 133 -6.27 -23.29 3.73
C THR A 133 -7.32 -22.23 3.45
N SER A 134 -7.17 -21.04 4.02
CA SER A 134 -8.16 -19.96 3.90
C SER A 134 -7.78 -18.92 2.83
N ASN A 135 -6.55 -19.00 2.30
CA ASN A 135 -5.95 -18.01 1.41
C ASN A 135 -6.01 -16.58 1.98
N LYS A 136 -5.93 -16.46 3.32
CA LYS A 136 -5.90 -15.18 4.02
C LYS A 136 -4.46 -14.75 4.27
N THR A 137 -4.25 -13.45 4.20
CA THR A 137 -3.00 -12.80 4.58
C THR A 137 -3.21 -12.03 5.87
N ARG A 138 -2.23 -12.12 6.76
CA ARG A 138 -2.18 -11.41 8.02
C ARG A 138 -0.82 -10.74 8.16
N LEU A 139 -0.82 -9.57 8.79
CA LEU A 139 0.38 -8.92 9.26
C LEU A 139 0.35 -8.94 10.79
N SER A 140 1.44 -9.33 11.41
CA SER A 140 1.57 -9.38 12.87
C SER A 140 2.71 -8.49 13.33
N GLU A 141 2.51 -7.80 14.45
CA GLU A 141 3.58 -7.11 15.15
C GLU A 141 4.22 -8.06 16.17
N LEU A 142 5.55 -8.13 16.20
CA LEU A 142 6.30 -8.83 17.22
C LEU A 142 6.66 -7.86 18.34
N GLY A 143 6.46 -8.29 19.59
CA GLY A 143 6.79 -7.51 20.76
C GLY A 143 6.56 -8.24 22.08
N GLY A 144 7.26 -7.77 23.12
CA GLY A 144 7.16 -8.32 24.48
C GLY A 144 6.01 -7.67 25.24
N GLY A 145 4.82 -8.27 25.18
CA GLY A 145 3.66 -7.85 25.97
C GLY A 145 2.65 -7.00 25.21
N HIS A 146 1.44 -6.91 25.74
CA HIS A 146 0.28 -6.35 25.03
C HIS A 146 0.38 -4.84 24.74
N ASP A 147 1.22 -4.11 25.49
CA ASP A 147 1.52 -2.68 25.27
C ASP A 147 2.52 -2.42 24.14
N SER A 148 3.13 -3.47 23.58
CA SER A 148 4.16 -3.32 22.53
C SER A 148 3.57 -3.27 21.11
N TYR A 149 2.31 -3.64 20.95
CA TYR A 149 1.62 -3.67 19.66
C TYR A 149 0.90 -2.34 19.42
N VAL A 150 1.22 -1.69 18.31
CA VAL A 150 0.63 -0.39 17.97
C VAL A 150 -0.66 -0.59 17.18
N TYR A 151 -0.62 -1.44 16.15
CA TYR A 151 -1.73 -1.80 15.27
C TYR A 151 -2.44 -3.08 15.72
N GLY A 152 -1.81 -3.89 16.57
CA GLY A 152 -2.37 -5.13 17.10
C GLY A 152 -1.40 -6.29 16.92
N ASP A 153 -1.59 -7.36 17.68
CA ASP A 153 -0.81 -8.59 17.55
C ASP A 153 -1.02 -9.25 16.18
N GLU A 154 -2.24 -9.19 15.67
CA GLU A 154 -2.65 -9.80 14.42
C GLU A 154 -3.66 -8.94 13.65
N ILE A 155 -3.26 -8.38 12.51
CA ILE A 155 -4.13 -7.58 11.65
C ILE A 155 -4.40 -8.29 10.31
N ASP A 156 -5.68 -8.49 9.98
CA ASP A 156 -6.09 -9.24 8.79
C ASP A 156 -6.07 -8.32 7.55
N CYS A 157 -5.51 -8.80 6.44
CA CYS A 157 -5.34 -8.03 5.22
C CYS A 157 -6.46 -8.33 4.20
N ASN A 158 -6.93 -7.29 3.52
CA ASN A 158 -8.06 -7.37 2.60
C ASN A 158 -7.75 -8.07 1.26
N LYS A 159 -6.48 -8.36 0.98
CA LYS A 159 -6.01 -9.06 -0.22
C LYS A 159 -4.85 -9.99 0.13
N THR A 160 -4.76 -11.06 -0.64
CA THR A 160 -3.61 -11.97 -0.63
C THR A 160 -2.89 -11.83 -1.96
N LEU A 161 -1.83 -11.02 -1.99
CA LEU A 161 -1.04 -10.70 -3.20
C LEU A 161 0.26 -11.51 -3.31
N PHE A 162 0.64 -12.18 -2.22
CA PHE A 162 1.84 -13.01 -2.15
C PHE A 162 1.48 -14.49 -2.04
N ALA A 163 2.43 -15.34 -2.39
CA ALA A 163 2.42 -16.77 -2.15
C ALA A 163 3.82 -17.23 -1.73
N PHE A 164 3.91 -18.44 -1.20
CA PHE A 164 5.19 -19.12 -1.00
C PHE A 164 5.33 -20.23 -2.04
N SER A 165 6.50 -20.32 -2.65
CA SER A 165 6.83 -21.40 -3.59
C SER A 165 6.79 -22.80 -2.93
N ARG A 166 6.99 -22.87 -1.60
CA ARG A 166 6.91 -24.08 -0.79
C ARG A 166 6.18 -23.78 0.53
N PRO A 167 4.85 -23.67 0.52
CA PRO A 167 4.09 -23.36 1.72
C PRO A 167 4.02 -24.59 2.65
N ASP A 168 3.95 -24.33 3.94
CA ASP A 168 3.61 -25.32 4.95
C ASP A 168 2.12 -25.71 4.84
N THR A 169 1.73 -26.77 5.54
CA THR A 169 0.38 -27.35 5.45
C THR A 169 -0.72 -26.41 5.92
N THR A 170 -0.45 -25.56 6.91
CA THR A 170 -1.44 -24.68 7.54
C THR A 170 -1.20 -23.21 7.22
N GLN A 171 -0.01 -22.71 7.54
CA GLN A 171 0.40 -21.33 7.32
C GLN A 171 1.91 -21.24 7.18
N THR A 172 2.37 -20.27 6.40
CA THR A 172 3.80 -19.93 6.33
C THR A 172 3.99 -18.47 6.68
N GLU A 173 5.03 -18.22 7.47
CA GLU A 173 5.35 -16.92 8.04
C GLU A 173 6.67 -16.39 7.49
N GLN A 174 6.75 -15.10 7.19
CA GLN A 174 7.95 -14.44 6.71
C GLN A 174 8.18 -13.13 7.45
N HIS A 175 9.32 -13.04 8.13
CA HIS A 175 9.84 -11.80 8.68
C HIS A 175 10.16 -10.82 7.55
N LEU A 176 9.56 -9.64 7.57
CA LEU A 176 9.65 -8.68 6.47
C LEU A 176 11.05 -8.06 6.32
N LYS A 177 11.84 -7.95 7.41
CA LYS A 177 13.27 -7.55 7.35
C LYS A 177 14.11 -8.47 6.45
N ASN A 178 13.70 -9.74 6.31
CA ASN A 178 14.37 -10.73 5.46
C ASN A 178 13.81 -10.81 4.04
N VAL A 179 12.92 -9.88 3.67
CA VAL A 179 12.38 -9.74 2.31
C VAL A 179 13.03 -8.53 1.65
N LYS A 180 13.47 -8.70 0.41
CA LYS A 180 14.00 -7.63 -0.43
C LYS A 180 13.16 -7.51 -1.69
N PHE A 181 12.85 -6.29 -2.06
CA PHE A 181 12.17 -5.96 -3.30
C PHE A 181 13.13 -5.15 -4.17
N PHE A 182 13.18 -5.45 -5.46
CA PHE A 182 13.99 -4.69 -6.39
C PHE A 182 13.44 -4.74 -7.80
N LEU A 183 13.80 -3.75 -8.59
CA LEU A 183 13.47 -3.70 -10.00
C LEU A 183 14.32 -4.70 -10.79
N SER A 184 13.71 -5.28 -11.81
CA SER A 184 14.35 -6.25 -12.71
C SER A 184 13.75 -6.14 -14.10
N ASN A 185 14.47 -6.66 -15.10
CA ASN A 185 14.05 -6.68 -16.51
C ASN A 185 13.70 -5.28 -17.06
N CYS A 186 14.39 -4.23 -16.60
CA CYS A 186 14.15 -2.86 -17.05
C CYS A 186 14.62 -2.62 -18.49
N ALA A 187 15.81 -3.12 -18.86
CA ALA A 187 16.46 -2.74 -20.13
C ALA A 187 15.73 -3.24 -21.39
N ASN A 188 15.03 -4.38 -21.29
CA ASN A 188 14.48 -5.09 -22.45
C ASN A 188 12.99 -4.83 -22.68
N ASN A 189 12.30 -4.15 -21.75
CA ASN A 189 10.86 -3.97 -21.80
C ASN A 189 10.55 -2.49 -22.04
N LYS A 190 10.30 -2.16 -23.31
CA LYS A 190 9.72 -0.88 -23.69
C LYS A 190 8.33 -1.09 -24.27
N THR A 191 7.32 -0.75 -23.49
CA THR A 191 5.93 -0.76 -23.94
C THR A 191 5.52 0.68 -24.26
N SER A 192 5.15 0.94 -25.51
CA SER A 192 4.71 2.28 -25.96
C SER A 192 5.72 3.41 -25.68
N GLY A 193 7.02 3.10 -25.80
CA GLY A 193 8.11 4.07 -25.61
C GLY A 193 8.46 4.39 -24.16
N ARG A 194 7.81 3.76 -23.17
CA ARG A 194 8.14 3.89 -21.74
C ARG A 194 9.00 2.73 -21.28
N LEU A 195 9.90 2.99 -20.34
CA LEU A 195 10.68 1.96 -19.68
C LEU A 195 9.76 1.21 -18.69
N GLU A 196 9.74 -0.11 -18.78
CA GLU A 196 8.96 -0.98 -17.91
C GLU A 196 9.89 -1.90 -17.13
N CYS A 197 9.72 -1.94 -15.82
CA CYS A 197 10.47 -2.80 -14.91
C CYS A 197 9.51 -3.73 -14.16
N GLN A 198 9.92 -4.97 -13.96
CA GLN A 198 9.23 -5.91 -13.07
C GLN A 198 9.75 -5.77 -11.65
N ILE A 199 8.88 -6.00 -10.67
CA ILE A 199 9.30 -6.05 -9.26
C ILE A 199 9.59 -7.50 -8.89
N LYS A 200 10.84 -7.80 -8.55
CA LYS A 200 11.25 -9.11 -8.04
C LYS A 200 11.28 -9.10 -6.52
N ILE A 201 10.93 -10.24 -5.93
CA ILE A 201 11.02 -10.51 -4.49
C ILE A 201 12.16 -11.49 -4.26
N GLU A 202 13.04 -11.18 -3.32
CA GLU A 202 13.98 -12.14 -2.76
C GLU A 202 13.69 -12.34 -1.27
N SER A 203 13.57 -13.60 -0.87
CA SER A 203 13.32 -13.99 0.50
C SER A 203 13.90 -15.38 0.77
N ASN A 204 14.19 -15.66 2.04
CA ASN A 204 14.74 -16.95 2.45
C ASN A 204 13.72 -18.10 2.45
N LYS A 205 12.41 -17.80 2.46
CA LYS A 205 11.34 -18.82 2.40
C LYS A 205 10.63 -18.88 1.04
N GLY A 206 11.14 -18.18 0.03
CA GLY A 206 10.58 -18.23 -1.32
C GLY A 206 9.19 -17.58 -1.44
N LEU A 207 8.98 -16.49 -0.71
CA LEU A 207 7.88 -15.54 -0.92
C LEU A 207 7.98 -14.96 -2.35
N GLU A 208 6.87 -14.98 -3.06
CA GLU A 208 6.72 -14.51 -4.43
C GLU A 208 5.39 -13.80 -4.63
N TRP A 209 5.28 -13.06 -5.73
CA TRP A 209 4.00 -12.52 -6.17
C TRP A 209 3.07 -13.65 -6.62
N ARG A 210 1.78 -13.53 -6.34
CA ARG A 210 0.78 -14.46 -6.89
C ARG A 210 0.67 -14.31 -8.41
N GLN A 211 0.27 -15.39 -9.07
CA GLN A 211 0.21 -15.44 -10.54
C GLN A 211 -0.70 -14.36 -11.14
N GLU A 212 -1.81 -14.04 -10.47
CA GLU A 212 -2.77 -13.02 -10.87
C GLU A 212 -2.34 -11.58 -10.57
N PHE A 213 -1.27 -11.38 -9.79
CA PHE A 213 -0.80 -10.06 -9.39
C PHE A 213 0.70 -9.94 -9.67
N LYS A 214 1.04 -9.38 -10.83
CA LYS A 214 2.43 -9.12 -11.22
C LYS A 214 2.62 -7.62 -11.40
N PRO A 215 3.06 -6.89 -10.36
CA PRO A 215 3.17 -5.45 -10.46
C PRO A 215 4.34 -5.06 -11.35
N ILE A 216 4.10 -4.02 -12.16
CA ILE A 216 5.10 -3.43 -13.04
C ILE A 216 5.30 -1.96 -12.70
N VAL A 217 6.51 -1.45 -12.90
CA VAL A 217 6.87 -0.06 -12.67
C VAL A 217 7.23 0.58 -13.99
N ILE A 218 6.63 1.74 -14.28
CA ILE A 218 6.91 2.50 -15.50
C ILE A 218 7.39 3.92 -15.17
N SER A 219 8.30 4.42 -16.01
CA SER A 219 8.78 5.81 -15.98
C SER A 219 7.77 6.78 -16.59
#